data_AF-A0A2C9LED6-F1
#
_entry.id   AF-A0A2C9LED6-F1
#
_cell.length_a   1.000
_cell.length_b   1.000
_cell.length_c   1.000
_cell.angle_alpha   90.00
_cell.angle_beta   90.00
_cell.angle_gamma   90.00
#
_symmetry.space_group_name_H-M   'P 1'
#
loop_
_entity.id
_entity.type
_entity.pdbx_description
1 polymer ?
#
loop_
_entity_poly.entity_id
_entity_poly.type
_entity_poly.pdbx_seq_one_letter_code
_entity_poly.pdbx_strand_id
1 'polypeptide(L)'
;MVRCHARLQLLSEVVGEDVHMRRHSSVIKQLLQEMDLFCGVCGEVVGQVPERLEPLTCGHFVHARCAVHLARSTMGRSGKRRPCPACRKNASLNPAQPPT
;
A
#
# COMPACT_ATOMS: atom_id res chain seq x y z
N MET A 1 -12.80 9.62 3.95
CA MET A 1 -13.43 9.47 2.62
C MET A 1 -13.56 8.01 2.18
N VAL A 2 -12.48 7.22 2.06
CA VAL A 2 -12.54 5.80 1.63
C VAL A 2 -13.54 4.96 2.46
N ARG A 3 -13.48 5.04 3.79
CA ARG A 3 -14.39 4.31 4.69
C ARG A 3 -15.87 4.63 4.45
N CYS A 4 -16.19 5.89 4.12
CA CYS A 4 -17.57 6.31 3.86
C CYS A 4 -18.09 5.65 2.58
N HIS A 5 -17.28 5.64 1.51
CA HIS A 5 -17.65 4.97 0.26
C HIS A 5 -17.72 3.45 0.40
N ALA A 6 -16.83 2.84 1.19
CA ALA A 6 -16.90 1.40 1.49
C ALA A 6 -18.22 1.05 2.21
N ARG A 7 -18.63 1.86 3.19
CA ARG A 7 -19.91 1.67 3.89
C ARG A 7 -21.10 1.86 2.95
N LEU A 8 -21.09 2.89 2.11
CA LEU A 8 -22.18 3.12 1.16
C LEU A 8 -22.27 2.02 0.10
N GLN A 9 -21.13 1.49 -0.38
CA GLN A 9 -21.12 0.35 -1.30
C GLN A 9 -21.84 -0.86 -0.70
N LEU A 10 -21.54 -1.21 0.56
CA LEU A 10 -22.19 -2.32 1.26
C LEU A 10 -23.69 -2.10 1.43
N LEU A 11 -24.12 -0.87 1.74
CA LEU A 11 -25.54 -0.55 1.87
C LEU A 11 -26.26 -0.65 0.51
N SER A 12 -25.67 -0.11 -0.56
CA SER A 12 -26.23 -0.22 -1.91
C SER A 12 -26.33 -1.66 -2.39
N GLU A 13 -25.37 -2.53 -2.02
CA GLU A 13 -25.42 -3.96 -2.30
C GLU A 13 -26.61 -4.64 -1.60
N VAL A 14 -26.84 -4.34 -0.31
CA VAL A 14 -27.97 -4.90 0.46
C VAL A 14 -29.32 -4.47 -0.11
N VAL A 15 -29.44 -3.25 -0.62
CA VAL A 15 -30.68 -2.72 -1.22
C VAL A 15 -30.87 -3.16 -2.67
N GLY A 16 -29.83 -3.72 -3.32
CA GLY A 16 -29.86 -4.11 -4.73
C GLY A 16 -29.64 -2.96 -5.72
N GLU A 17 -29.05 -1.85 -5.27
CA GLU A 17 -28.75 -0.68 -6.11
C GLU A 17 -27.37 -0.81 -6.78
N ASP A 18 -27.31 -1.60 -7.85
CA ASP A 18 -26.06 -1.89 -8.60
C ASP A 18 -25.31 -0.64 -9.08
N VAL A 19 -26.03 0.39 -9.52
CA VAL A 19 -25.42 1.63 -10.05
C VAL A 19 -24.68 2.37 -8.94
N HIS A 20 -25.29 2.48 -7.76
CA HIS A 20 -24.70 3.14 -6.59
C HIS A 20 -23.54 2.32 -6.04
N MET A 21 -23.68 1.00 -5.97
CA MET A 21 -22.59 0.09 -5.60
C MET A 21 -21.36 0.29 -6.51
N ARG A 22 -21.54 0.25 -7.83
CA ARG A 22 -20.46 0.44 -8.81
C ARG A 22 -19.82 1.82 -8.72
N ARG A 23 -20.62 2.87 -8.51
CA ARG A 23 -20.13 4.23 -8.29
C ARG A 23 -19.20 4.29 -7.08
N HIS A 24 -19.62 3.75 -5.94
CA HIS A 24 -18.81 3.74 -4.73
C HIS A 24 -17.54 2.90 -4.88
N SER A 25 -17.62 1.75 -5.57
CA SER A 25 -16.43 0.95 -5.90
C SER A 25 -15.41 1.73 -6.74
N SER A 26 -15.88 2.48 -7.76
CA SER A 26 -15.01 3.31 -8.59
C SER A 26 -14.33 4.42 -7.79
N VAL A 27 -15.09 5.13 -6.94
CA VAL A 27 -14.54 6.20 -6.09
C VAL A 27 -13.52 5.67 -5.08
N ILE A 28 -13.75 4.49 -4.51
CA ILE A 28 -12.75 3.84 -3.64
C ILE A 28 -11.45 3.63 -4.41
N LYS A 29 -11.50 3.06 -5.62
CA LYS A 29 -10.29 2.83 -6.44
C LYS A 29 -9.55 4.14 -6.73
N GLN A 30 -10.28 5.18 -7.12
CA GLN A 30 -9.70 6.50 -7.40
C GLN A 30 -9.01 7.08 -6.15
N LEU A 31 -9.69 7.08 -5.00
CA LEU A 31 -9.12 7.59 -3.75
C LEU A 31 -7.86 6.82 -3.31
N LEU A 32 -7.85 5.49 -3.50
CA LEU A 32 -6.69 4.68 -3.18
C LEU A 32 -5.50 5.01 -4.09
N GLN A 33 -5.76 5.28 -5.37
CA GLN A 33 -4.74 5.68 -6.35
C GLN A 33 -4.20 7.08 -6.08
N GLU A 34 -5.07 8.07 -5.83
CA GLU A 34 -4.68 9.45 -5.54
C GLU A 34 -3.81 9.59 -4.28
N MET A 35 -3.98 8.67 -3.33
CA MET A 35 -3.24 8.66 -2.07
C MET A 35 -2.10 7.63 -2.02
N ASP A 36 -1.81 6.94 -3.13
CA ASP A 36 -0.77 5.90 -3.22
C ASP A 36 -0.85 4.84 -2.10
N LEU A 37 -2.07 4.43 -1.72
CA LEU A 37 -2.30 3.47 -0.62
C LEU A 37 -2.13 2.01 -1.04
N PHE A 38 -1.03 1.67 -1.70
CA PHE A 38 -0.72 0.31 -2.12
C PHE A 38 0.67 -0.11 -1.66
N CYS A 39 0.76 -1.33 -1.14
CA CYS A 39 2.05 -1.91 -0.85
C CYS A 39 2.72 -2.32 -2.17
N GLY A 40 3.81 -1.65 -2.55
CA GLY A 40 4.52 -1.97 -3.80
C GLY A 40 5.09 -3.40 -3.89
N VAL A 41 5.10 -4.16 -2.79
CA VAL A 41 5.59 -5.55 -2.75
C VAL A 41 4.49 -6.57 -3.05
N CYS A 42 3.36 -6.51 -2.33
CA CYS A 42 2.26 -7.48 -2.50
C CYS A 42 1.10 -6.94 -3.34
N GLY A 43 1.05 -5.64 -3.62
CA GLY A 43 -0.02 -4.99 -4.39
C GLY A 43 -1.30 -4.75 -3.60
N GLU A 44 -1.38 -5.18 -2.34
CA GLU A 44 -2.56 -4.98 -1.49
C GLU A 44 -2.65 -3.54 -0.99
N VAL A 45 -3.87 -3.14 -0.65
CA VAL A 45 -4.18 -1.82 -0.08
C VAL A 45 -3.67 -1.74 1.36
N VAL A 46 -2.87 -0.72 1.68
CA VAL A 46 -2.37 -0.52 3.04
C VAL A 46 -3.39 0.20 3.93
N GLY A 47 -3.41 -0.12 5.23
CA GLY A 47 -4.18 0.64 6.22
C GLY A 47 -5.69 0.37 6.22
N GLN A 48 -6.15 -0.68 5.54
CA GLN A 48 -7.51 -1.18 5.72
C GLN A 48 -7.70 -1.85 7.08
N VAL A 49 -6.65 -2.51 7.56
CA VAL A 49 -6.56 -3.13 8.89
C VAL A 49 -5.47 -2.43 9.71
N PRO A 50 -5.55 -2.45 11.06
CA PRO A 50 -4.47 -1.96 11.91
C PRO A 50 -3.27 -2.90 11.83
N GLU A 51 -2.48 -2.76 10.76
CA GLU A 51 -1.24 -3.49 10.54
C GLU A 51 -0.05 -2.54 10.59
N ARG A 52 1.11 -3.07 10.96
CA ARG A 52 2.34 -2.28 11.02
C ARG A 52 2.87 -2.01 9.61
N LEU A 53 3.08 -0.74 9.30
CA LEU A 53 3.67 -0.27 8.05
C LEU A 53 5.10 0.21 8.30
N GLU A 54 5.97 0.01 7.31
CA GLU A 54 7.33 0.51 7.28
C GLU A 54 7.44 1.62 6.23
N PRO A 55 7.88 2.82 6.60
CA PRO A 55 8.12 3.90 5.67
C PRO A 55 9.44 3.66 4.90
N LEU A 56 9.42 3.94 3.61
CA LEU A 56 10.61 4.04 2.77
C LEU A 56 11.08 5.49 2.69
N THR A 57 12.34 5.68 2.30
CA THR A 57 13.01 7.00 2.16
C THR A 57 12.38 7.92 1.13
N CYS A 58 11.57 7.37 0.21
CA CYS A 58 10.79 8.13 -0.77
C CYS A 58 9.39 8.48 -0.29
N GLY A 59 9.07 8.25 0.98
CA GLY A 59 7.74 8.51 1.56
C GLY A 59 6.69 7.43 1.30
N HIS A 60 7.00 6.39 0.52
CA HIS A 60 6.08 5.26 0.31
C HIS A 60 6.05 4.32 1.50
N PHE A 61 4.90 3.70 1.75
CA PHE A 61 4.73 2.70 2.80
C PHE A 61 4.69 1.28 2.25
N VAL A 62 5.23 0.32 3.00
CA VAL A 62 5.06 -1.11 2.74
C VAL A 62 4.65 -1.82 4.02
N HIS A 63 4.01 -2.99 3.94
CA HIS A 63 3.76 -3.79 5.14
C HIS A 63 5.07 -4.18 5.83
N ALA A 64 5.10 -4.22 7.16
CA ALA A 64 6.25 -4.73 7.90
C ALA A 64 6.61 -6.18 7.51
N ARG A 65 5.61 -7.03 7.19
CA ARG A 65 5.83 -8.37 6.62
C ARG A 65 6.56 -8.32 5.27
N CYS A 66 6.19 -7.37 4.42
CA CYS A 66 6.77 -7.18 3.09
C CYS A 66 8.19 -6.59 3.14
N ALA A 67 8.46 -5.73 4.13
CA ALA A 67 9.76 -5.13 4.38
C ALA A 67 10.86 -6.18 4.61
N VAL A 68 10.55 -7.29 5.26
CA VAL A 68 11.51 -8.40 5.48
C VAL A 68 11.96 -9.01 4.14
N HIS A 69 11.08 -9.13 3.16
CA HIS A 69 11.42 -9.63 1.82
C HIS A 69 12.33 -8.65 1.06
N LEU A 70 12.14 -7.34 1.24
CA LEU A 70 13.04 -6.31 0.74
C LEU A 70 14.42 -6.40 1.41
N ALA A 71 14.48 -6.57 2.73
CA ALA A 71 15.73 -6.69 3.49
C ALA A 71 16.54 -7.95 3.14
N ARG A 72 15.87 -9.11 3.03
CA ARG A 72 16.52 -10.38 2.68
C ARG A 72 17.04 -10.39 1.23
N SER A 73 16.31 -9.77 0.31
CA SER A 73 16.72 -9.66 -1.09
C SER A 73 17.79 -8.57 -1.35
N THR A 74 18.04 -7.67 -0.40
CA THR A 74 19.10 -6.65 -0.46
C THR A 74 20.44 -7.13 0.09
N MET A 75 20.47 -8.05 1.07
CA MET A 75 21.72 -8.58 1.64
C MET A 75 22.34 -9.77 0.85
N GLY A 76 21.66 -10.30 -0.18
CA GLY A 76 21.95 -11.64 -0.68
C GLY A 76 22.88 -11.81 -1.90
N ARG A 77 23.26 -10.78 -2.68
CA ARG A 77 24.08 -11.04 -3.90
C ARG A 77 24.89 -9.91 -4.53
N SER A 78 24.66 -8.63 -4.22
CA SER A 78 25.31 -7.53 -4.97
C SER A 78 25.64 -6.27 -4.16
N GLY A 79 25.36 -6.24 -2.85
CA GLY A 79 25.65 -5.05 -2.00
C GLY A 79 24.87 -3.77 -2.38
N LYS A 80 24.01 -3.82 -3.42
CA LYS A 80 23.21 -2.69 -3.89
C LYS A 80 21.84 -2.66 -3.23
N ARG A 81 21.50 -1.49 -2.68
CA ARG A 81 20.14 -1.17 -2.20
C ARG A 81 19.16 -1.23 -3.38
N ARG A 82 18.07 -1.99 -3.26
CA ARG A 82 17.06 -2.07 -4.33
C ARG A 82 16.21 -0.81 -4.35
N PRO A 83 15.75 -0.34 -5.52
CA PRO A 83 14.86 0.80 -5.61
C PRO A 83 13.50 0.48 -4.96
N CYS A 84 12.80 1.53 -4.51
CA CYS A 84 11.42 1.43 -4.02
C CYS A 84 10.55 0.68 -5.03
N PRO A 85 9.78 -0.34 -4.60
CA PRO A 85 8.99 -1.14 -5.52
C PRO A 85 7.79 -0.36 -6.11
N ALA A 86 7.35 0.72 -5.45
CA ALA A 86 6.28 1.58 -5.95
C ALA A 86 6.78 2.61 -6.99
N CYS A 87 7.74 3.47 -6.62
CA CYS A 87 8.13 4.59 -7.48
C CYS A 87 9.44 4.40 -8.25
N ARG A 88 10.25 3.37 -7.92
CA ARG A 88 11.57 3.07 -8.51
C ARG A 88 12.65 4.17 -8.43
N LYS A 89 12.36 5.31 -7.81
CA LYS A 89 13.24 6.50 -7.83
C LYS A 89 14.33 6.49 -6.76
N ASN A 90 14.05 5.96 -5.56
CA ASN A 90 15.02 5.97 -4.44
C ASN A 90 15.34 4.56 -3.96
N ALA A 91 16.58 4.33 -3.56
CA ALA A 91 17.01 3.07 -2.96
C ALA A 91 16.33 2.88 -1.59
N SER A 92 15.67 1.74 -1.41
CA SER A 92 15.16 1.30 -0.10
C SER A 92 16.34 1.28 0.88
N LEU A 93 16.31 2.15 1.88
CA LEU A 93 17.03 1.89 3.12
C LEU A 93 16.48 0.58 3.68
N ASN A 94 17.36 -0.27 4.20
CA ASN A 94 16.91 -1.44 4.94
C ASN A 94 16.08 -0.92 6.13
N PRO A 95 14.76 -1.17 6.19
CA PRO A 95 13.92 -0.65 7.26
C PRO A 95 14.29 -1.23 8.64
N ALA A 96 15.20 -2.22 8.68
CA ALA A 96 15.77 -2.77 9.89
C ALA A 96 17.04 -2.02 10.41
N GLN A 97 17.51 -0.96 9.74
CA GLN A 97 18.65 -0.17 10.25
C GLN A 97 18.20 1.19 10.78
N PRO A 98 18.55 1.53 12.04
CA PRO A 98 18.33 2.88 12.56
C PRO A 98 19.17 3.90 11.78
N PRO A 99 18.73 5.18 11.72
CA PRO A 99 19.54 6.23 11.13
C PRO A 99 20.85 6.38 11.93
N THR A 100 21.98 6.39 11.22
CA THR A 100 23.30 6.77 11.74
C THR A 100 23.41 8.28 11.88
#